data_AF-A0A7Y7Y6N8-F1
#
_entry.id   AF-A0A7Y7Y6N8-F1
#
_cell.length_a   1.000
_cell.length_b   1.000
_cell.length_c   1.000
_cell.angle_alpha   90.00
_cell.angle_beta   90.00
_cell.angle_gamma   90.00
#
_symmetry.space_group_name_H-M   'P 1'
#
loop_
_entity.id
_entity.type
_entity.pdbx_description
1 polymer ?
#
loop_
_entity_poly.entity_id
_entity_poly.type
_entity_poly.pdbx_seq_one_letter_code
_entity_poly.pdbx_strand_id
1 'polypeptide(L)'
;MTNDKPITVKDLSEILGPLTESVKRIDQSLWLIAQLQLAAEFEPDKAERHKHYHRLEDAELAHKKAREALTEAQNNKPMPLPDVGHTELVKQFGQEKADAQYQPVVDAMDLIRAASDQRTAVENVAPVLTRLREAWKR
;
A
#
# COMPACT_ATOMS: atom_id res chain seq x y z
N MET A 1 1.24 18.85 -56.48
CA MET A 1 0.37 17.83 -55.86
C MET A 1 0.72 17.78 -54.39
N THR A 2 -0.08 18.41 -53.54
CA THR A 2 0.04 18.30 -52.08
C THR A 2 -0.41 16.89 -51.69
N ASN A 3 0.53 16.08 -51.21
CA ASN A 3 0.24 14.76 -50.65
C ASN A 3 -0.34 14.96 -49.23
N ASP A 4 -1.60 15.38 -49.15
CA ASP A 4 -2.35 15.36 -47.90
C ASP A 4 -2.79 13.92 -47.61
N LYS A 5 -1.88 13.14 -47.01
CA LYS A 5 -2.29 11.92 -46.32
C LYS A 5 -3.21 12.31 -45.17
N PRO A 6 -4.40 11.70 -45.02
CA PRO A 6 -5.28 12.00 -43.91
C PRO A 6 -4.57 11.63 -42.61
N ILE A 7 -4.33 12.64 -41.76
CA ILE A 7 -3.74 12.46 -40.44
C ILE A 7 -4.69 11.58 -39.62
N THR A 8 -4.19 10.45 -39.12
CA THR A 8 -4.99 9.56 -38.28
C THR A 8 -4.91 10.00 -36.81
N VAL A 9 -5.89 9.58 -36.00
CA VAL A 9 -5.89 9.80 -34.55
C VAL A 9 -4.62 9.24 -33.89
N LYS A 10 -4.06 8.17 -34.47
CA LYS A 10 -2.80 7.56 -34.02
C LYS A 10 -1.61 8.49 -34.26
N ASP A 11 -1.53 9.10 -35.44
CA ASP A 11 -0.47 10.05 -35.78
C ASP A 11 -0.51 11.29 -34.87
N LEU A 12 -1.71 11.79 -34.57
CA LEU A 12 -1.91 12.88 -33.59
C LEU A 12 -1.48 12.47 -32.18
N SER A 13 -1.76 11.23 -31.77
CA SER A 13 -1.39 10.73 -30.45
C SER A 13 0.13 10.58 -30.29
N GLU A 14 0.82 10.15 -31.35
CA GLU A 14 2.29 10.05 -31.36
C GLU A 14 2.96 11.43 -31.32
N ILE A 15 2.41 12.43 -32.02
CA ILE A 15 2.88 13.82 -31.99
C ILE A 15 2.64 14.47 -30.62
N LEU A 16 1.49 14.20 -29.99
CA LEU A 16 1.10 14.77 -28.70
C LEU A 16 1.67 14.01 -27.49
N GLY A 17 2.22 12.81 -27.69
CA GLY A 17 2.80 11.98 -26.63
C GLY A 17 3.87 12.72 -25.80
N PRO A 18 4.91 13.31 -26.43
CA PRO A 18 5.93 14.07 -25.71
C PRO A 18 5.39 15.28 -24.95
N LEU A 19 4.38 15.96 -25.50
CA LEU A 19 3.72 17.08 -24.82
C LEU A 19 2.96 16.60 -23.59
N THR A 20 2.21 15.50 -23.72
CA THR A 20 1.47 14.88 -22.62
C THR A 20 2.40 14.43 -21.50
N GLU A 21 3.54 13.84 -21.83
CA GLU A 21 4.56 13.45 -20.87
C GLU A 21 5.20 14.67 -20.18
N SER A 22 5.49 15.73 -20.93
CA SER A 22 6.04 16.97 -20.37
C SER A 22 5.09 17.64 -19.39
N VAL A 23 3.79 17.71 -19.73
CA VAL A 23 2.74 18.25 -18.83
C VAL A 23 2.67 17.41 -17.55
N LYS A 24 2.64 16.08 -17.64
CA LYS A 24 2.65 15.20 -16.46
C LYS A 24 3.85 15.45 -15.53
N ARG A 25 5.04 15.66 -16.11
CA ARG A 25 6.26 15.95 -15.32
C ARG A 25 6.20 17.33 -14.64
N ILE A 26 5.62 18.33 -15.31
CA ILE A 26 5.41 19.66 -14.72
C ILE A 26 4.42 19.55 -13.55
N ASP A 27 3.30 18.87 -13.72
CA ASP A 27 2.31 18.66 -12.66
C ASP A 27 2.93 17.94 -11.45
N GLN A 28 3.74 16.90 -11.67
CA GLN A 28 4.48 16.21 -10.61
C GLN A 28 5.46 17.13 -9.89
N SER A 29 6.18 17.97 -10.63
CA SER A 29 7.15 18.91 -10.06
C SER A 29 6.46 19.99 -9.23
N LEU A 30 5.35 20.56 -9.72
CA LEU A 30 4.54 21.54 -8.99
C LEU A 30 3.93 20.94 -7.73
N TRP A 31 3.42 19.72 -7.82
CA TRP A 31 2.90 18.98 -6.67
C TRP A 31 3.98 18.77 -5.60
N LEU A 32 5.20 18.36 -6.00
CA LEU A 32 6.31 18.15 -5.08
C LEU A 32 6.72 19.45 -4.38
N ILE A 33 6.81 20.56 -5.13
CA ILE A 33 7.12 21.89 -4.58
C ILE A 33 6.06 22.30 -3.55
N ALA A 34 4.77 22.12 -3.85
CA ALA A 34 3.70 22.44 -2.91
C ALA A 34 3.80 21.60 -1.63
N GLN A 35 4.09 20.30 -1.73
CA GLN A 35 4.30 19.45 -0.55
C GLN A 35 5.54 19.89 0.26
N LEU A 36 6.64 20.26 -0.39
CA LEU A 36 7.85 20.75 0.29
C LEU A 36 7.61 22.08 1.00
N GLN A 37 6.83 22.99 0.41
CA GLN A 37 6.44 24.24 1.05
C GLN A 37 5.55 23.98 2.26
N LEU A 38 4.54 23.10 2.14
CA LEU A 38 3.73 22.68 3.28
C LEU A 38 4.57 22.05 4.38
N ALA A 39 5.57 21.24 4.03
CA ALA A 39 6.49 20.65 4.99
C ALA A 39 7.56 21.60 5.55
N ALA A 40 7.76 22.76 4.93
CA ALA A 40 8.58 23.81 5.53
C ALA A 40 7.78 24.64 6.54
N GLU A 41 6.48 24.81 6.30
CA GLU A 41 5.59 25.68 7.08
C GLU A 41 4.92 24.97 8.27
N PHE A 42 4.55 23.69 8.12
CA PHE A 42 3.66 22.98 9.06
C PHE A 42 4.28 21.73 9.70
N GLU A 43 5.50 21.34 9.34
CA GLU A 43 6.09 20.07 9.75
C GLU A 43 7.28 20.27 10.72
N PRO A 44 7.59 19.26 11.56
CA PRO A 44 8.61 19.33 12.60
C PRO A 44 10.03 19.63 12.09
N ASP A 45 10.96 19.90 13.03
CA ASP A 45 12.38 20.06 12.70
C ASP A 45 12.98 18.83 11.99
N LYS A 46 14.20 18.97 11.43
CA LYS A 46 14.86 17.89 10.69
C LYS A 46 14.98 16.58 11.49
N ALA A 47 15.18 16.64 12.81
CA ALA A 47 15.33 15.46 13.64
C ALA A 47 13.99 14.73 13.82
N GLU A 48 12.91 15.47 14.06
CA GLU A 48 11.56 14.91 14.16
C GLU A 48 11.06 14.34 12.82
N ARG A 49 11.42 14.95 11.67
CA ARG A 49 11.16 14.36 10.35
C ARG A 49 11.85 13.00 10.18
N HIS A 50 13.11 12.88 10.58
CA HIS A 50 13.81 11.60 10.55
C HIS A 50 13.17 10.56 11.46
N LYS A 51 12.75 10.94 12.67
CA LYS A 51 12.01 10.04 13.58
C LYS A 51 10.71 9.56 12.95
N HIS A 52 9.96 10.44 12.29
CA HIS A 52 8.73 10.08 11.58
C HIS A 52 9.00 9.05 10.47
N TYR A 53 10.02 9.28 9.65
CA TYR A 53 10.40 8.34 8.59
C TYR A 53 10.83 6.97 9.13
N HIS A 54 11.58 6.93 10.22
CA HIS A 54 11.92 5.67 10.88
C HIS A 54 10.68 4.95 11.41
N ARG A 55 9.74 5.66 12.06
CA ARG A 55 8.48 5.07 12.51
C ARG A 55 7.66 4.50 11.34
N LEU A 56 7.63 5.18 10.19
CA LEU A 56 6.98 4.66 8.99
C LEU A 56 7.69 3.40 8.46
N GLU A 57 9.02 3.33 8.49
CA GLU A 57 9.79 2.14 8.11
C GLU A 57 9.47 0.94 8.98
N ASP A 58 9.46 1.15 10.29
CA ASP A 58 9.16 0.10 11.25
C ASP A 58 7.72 -0.41 11.07
N ALA A 59 6.76 0.49 10.83
CA ALA A 59 5.37 0.11 10.55
C ALA A 59 5.21 -0.64 9.22
N GLU A 60 5.89 -0.20 8.14
CA GLU A 60 5.91 -0.90 6.85
C GLU A 60 6.48 -2.32 7.00
N LEU A 61 7.58 -2.47 7.75
CA LEU A 61 8.21 -3.75 8.01
C LEU A 61 7.32 -4.67 8.85
N ALA A 62 6.69 -4.13 9.90
CA ALA A 62 5.76 -4.89 10.75
C ALA A 62 4.57 -5.41 9.95
N HIS A 63 3.97 -4.56 9.10
CA HIS A 63 2.86 -4.96 8.23
C HIS A 63 3.29 -6.04 7.22
N LYS A 64 4.50 -5.93 6.66
CA LYS A 64 5.04 -6.97 5.77
C LYS A 64 5.20 -8.31 6.49
N LYS A 65 5.80 -8.31 7.68
CA LYS A 65 5.97 -9.53 8.50
C LYS A 65 4.63 -10.15 8.89
N ALA A 66 3.63 -9.33 9.25
CA ALA A 66 2.29 -9.83 9.56
C ALA A 66 1.63 -10.51 8.35
N ARG A 67 1.87 -9.99 7.14
CA ARG A 67 1.39 -10.60 5.89
C ARG A 67 2.09 -11.93 5.59
N GLU A 68 3.39 -12.01 5.84
CA GLU A 68 4.16 -13.26 5.74
C GLU A 68 3.63 -14.30 6.74
N ALA A 69 3.39 -13.90 7.99
CA ALA A 69 2.81 -14.76 9.03
C ALA A 69 1.41 -15.28 8.67
N LEU A 70 0.53 -14.45 8.07
CA LEU A 70 -0.77 -14.93 7.57
C LEU A 70 -0.59 -15.94 6.44
N THR A 71 0.35 -15.70 5.53
CA THR A 71 0.63 -16.62 4.43
C THR A 71 1.11 -17.97 4.98
N GLU A 72 2.02 -17.95 5.96
CA GLU A 72 2.48 -19.16 6.65
C GLU A 72 1.36 -19.88 7.41
N ALA A 73 0.52 -19.14 8.16
CA ALA A 73 -0.64 -19.70 8.85
C ALA A 73 -1.66 -20.32 7.88
N GLN A 74 -1.79 -19.74 6.69
CA GLN A 74 -2.65 -20.29 5.63
C GLN A 74 -2.07 -21.55 4.98
N ASN A 75 -0.75 -21.65 4.87
CA ASN A 75 -0.05 -22.78 4.26
C ASN A 75 0.13 -23.96 5.24
N ASN A 76 0.35 -23.68 6.53
CA ASN A 76 0.63 -24.67 7.57
C ASN A 76 -0.64 -25.14 8.32
N LYS A 77 -1.80 -25.10 7.66
CA LYS A 77 -3.05 -25.54 8.28
C LYS A 77 -2.93 -27.03 8.68
N PRO A 78 -3.36 -27.41 9.89
CA PRO A 78 -3.11 -28.74 10.47
C PRO A 78 -3.80 -29.91 9.73
N MET A 79 -4.73 -29.61 8.83
CA MET A 79 -5.25 -30.55 7.83
C MET A 79 -5.38 -29.81 6.49
N PRO A 80 -5.28 -30.51 5.34
CA PRO A 80 -5.77 -29.95 4.09
C PRO A 80 -7.25 -29.64 4.34
N LEU A 81 -7.57 -28.36 4.41
CA LEU A 81 -8.96 -27.96 4.52
C LEU A 81 -9.66 -28.60 3.32
N PRO A 82 -10.77 -29.33 3.52
CA PRO A 82 -11.67 -29.53 2.41
C PRO A 82 -12.04 -28.12 1.88
N ASP A 83 -12.34 -27.94 0.59
CA ASP A 83 -12.63 -26.62 -0.05
C ASP A 83 -13.81 -25.83 0.58
N VAL A 84 -14.32 -26.33 1.68
CA VAL A 84 -15.48 -25.90 2.43
C VAL A 84 -15.06 -25.14 3.69
N GLY A 85 -15.79 -24.07 4.00
CA GLY A 85 -15.40 -23.06 4.98
C GLY A 85 -15.56 -23.50 6.43
N HIS A 86 -15.27 -22.60 7.37
CA HIS A 86 -15.44 -22.81 8.83
C HIS A 86 -16.79 -23.46 9.17
N THR A 87 -17.86 -23.02 8.52
CA THR A 87 -19.22 -23.55 8.66
C THR A 87 -19.35 -25.06 8.42
N GLU A 88 -18.63 -25.63 7.45
CA GLU A 88 -18.62 -27.07 7.21
C GLU A 88 -17.76 -27.84 8.21
N LEU A 89 -16.64 -27.27 8.65
CA LEU A 89 -15.83 -27.87 9.70
C LEU A 89 -16.60 -27.96 11.03
N VAL A 90 -17.39 -26.93 11.38
CA VAL A 90 -18.28 -26.97 12.54
C VAL A 90 -19.28 -28.12 12.43
N LYS A 91 -19.84 -28.36 11.23
CA LYS A 91 -20.78 -29.46 10.98
C LYS A 91 -20.13 -30.84 11.09
N GLN A 92 -18.86 -30.98 10.69
CA GLN A 92 -18.17 -32.28 10.63
C GLN A 92 -17.47 -32.65 11.94
N PHE A 93 -16.85 -31.69 12.62
CA PHE A 93 -15.95 -31.93 13.75
C PHE A 93 -16.37 -31.22 15.04
N GLY A 94 -17.45 -30.43 14.99
CA GLY A 94 -17.90 -29.59 16.10
C GLY A 94 -17.14 -28.26 16.16
N GLN A 95 -17.73 -27.32 16.89
CA GLN A 95 -17.26 -25.93 16.95
C GLN A 95 -15.84 -25.80 17.52
N GLU A 96 -15.54 -26.52 18.59
CA GLU A 96 -14.26 -26.45 19.30
C GLU A 96 -13.07 -26.82 18.42
N LYS A 97 -13.20 -27.86 17.57
CA LYS A 97 -12.16 -28.28 16.63
C LYS A 97 -12.03 -27.35 15.44
N ALA A 98 -13.16 -26.82 14.93
CA ALA A 98 -13.16 -25.85 13.84
C ALA A 98 -12.49 -24.54 14.27
N ASP A 99 -12.80 -24.06 15.47
CA ASP A 99 -12.21 -22.85 16.04
C ASP A 99 -10.71 -23.03 16.28
N ALA A 100 -10.29 -24.14 16.90
CA ALA A 100 -8.87 -24.45 17.09
C ALA A 100 -8.09 -24.52 15.77
N GLN A 101 -8.71 -24.99 14.69
CA GLN A 101 -8.08 -25.10 13.38
C GLN A 101 -7.94 -23.76 12.66
N TYR A 102 -8.89 -22.84 12.84
CA TYR A 102 -8.83 -21.50 12.26
C TYR A 102 -8.11 -20.48 13.14
N GLN A 103 -7.91 -20.76 14.43
CA GLN A 103 -7.28 -19.83 15.38
C GLN A 103 -5.96 -19.23 14.86
N PRO A 104 -5.02 -19.99 14.28
CA PRO A 104 -3.78 -19.41 13.76
C PRO A 104 -3.99 -18.39 12.63
N VAL A 105 -5.03 -18.60 11.81
CA VAL A 105 -5.40 -17.68 10.72
C VAL A 105 -6.10 -16.44 11.29
N VAL A 106 -6.96 -16.61 12.30
CA VAL A 106 -7.61 -15.50 13.00
C VAL A 106 -6.57 -14.63 13.70
N ASP A 107 -5.66 -15.23 14.45
CA ASP A 107 -4.56 -14.53 15.13
C ASP A 107 -3.69 -13.75 14.13
N ALA A 108 -3.37 -14.37 12.98
CA ALA A 108 -2.60 -13.69 11.94
C ALA A 108 -3.37 -12.54 11.26
N MET A 109 -4.69 -12.67 11.10
CA MET A 109 -5.55 -11.59 10.60
C MET A 109 -5.60 -10.41 11.58
N ASP A 110 -5.70 -10.70 12.89
CA ASP A 110 -5.68 -9.68 13.93
C ASP A 110 -4.32 -8.96 13.99
N LEU A 111 -3.22 -9.69 13.81
CA LEU A 111 -1.88 -9.09 13.69
C LEU A 111 -1.75 -8.18 12.48
N ILE A 112 -2.28 -8.56 11.31
CA ILE A 112 -2.31 -7.70 10.13
C ILE A 112 -3.13 -6.44 10.40
N ARG A 113 -4.30 -6.59 11.02
CA ARG A 113 -5.18 -5.47 11.36
C ARG A 113 -4.46 -4.49 12.27
N ALA A 114 -3.87 -4.97 13.36
CA ALA A 114 -3.11 -4.15 14.30
C ALA A 114 -1.92 -3.46 13.63
N ALA A 115 -1.17 -4.17 12.77
CA ALA A 115 -0.06 -3.58 12.03
C ALA A 115 -0.52 -2.52 11.01
N SER A 116 -1.69 -2.73 10.37
CA SER A 116 -2.30 -1.74 9.47
C SER A 116 -2.75 -0.51 10.23
N ASP A 117 -3.43 -0.69 11.37
CA ASP A 117 -3.89 0.40 12.22
C ASP A 117 -2.70 1.22 12.75
N GLN A 118 -1.62 0.55 13.16
CA GLN A 118 -0.37 1.19 13.57
C GLN A 118 0.24 2.00 12.43
N ARG A 119 0.29 1.45 11.21
CA ARG A 119 0.80 2.17 10.04
C ARG A 119 -0.04 3.41 9.76
N THR A 120 -1.37 3.27 9.71
CA THR A 120 -2.29 4.41 9.48
C THR A 120 -2.17 5.45 10.59
N ALA A 121 -1.99 5.05 11.84
CA ALA A 121 -1.75 5.96 12.95
C ALA A 121 -0.48 6.79 12.73
N VAL A 122 0.63 6.17 12.30
CA VAL A 122 1.86 6.90 11.96
C VAL A 122 1.61 7.84 10.78
N GLU A 123 0.98 7.37 9.69
CA GLU A 123 0.71 8.19 8.51
C GLU A 123 -0.11 9.46 8.83
N ASN A 124 -1.08 9.34 9.75
CA ASN A 124 -1.95 10.44 10.18
C ASN A 124 -1.25 11.48 11.07
N VAL A 125 -0.13 11.15 11.72
CA VAL A 125 0.64 12.12 12.54
C VAL A 125 1.23 13.23 11.66
N ALA A 126 1.73 12.88 10.48
CA ALA A 126 2.35 13.82 9.54
C ALA A 126 2.07 13.40 8.08
N PRO A 127 0.86 13.70 7.58
CA PRO A 127 0.40 13.22 6.27
C PRO A 127 1.12 13.90 5.09
N VAL A 128 1.74 15.07 5.29
CA VAL A 128 2.55 15.72 4.24
C VAL A 128 3.91 15.02 4.11
N LEU A 129 4.60 14.75 5.23
CA LEU A 129 5.84 13.94 5.20
C LEU A 129 5.64 12.56 4.60
N THR A 130 4.56 11.88 4.95
CA THR A 130 4.25 10.55 4.39
C THR A 130 4.16 10.61 2.86
N ARG A 131 3.40 11.58 2.31
CA ARG A 131 3.27 11.77 0.86
C ARG A 131 4.60 12.13 0.20
N LEU A 132 5.42 12.97 0.83
CA LEU A 132 6.75 13.31 0.34
C LEU A 132 7.66 12.09 0.25
N ARG A 133 7.68 11.25 1.30
CA ARG A 133 8.46 10.02 1.32
C ARG A 133 8.03 9.04 0.23
N GLU A 134 6.73 8.87 0.03
CA GLU A 134 6.22 7.99 -1.03
C GLU A 134 6.57 8.50 -2.42
N ALA A 135 6.50 9.81 -2.66
CA ALA A 135 6.89 10.39 -3.93
C ALA A 135 8.39 10.22 -4.24
N TRP A 136 9.25 10.22 -3.21
CA TRP A 136 10.68 9.99 -3.35
C TRP A 136 11.06 8.52 -3.57
N LYS A 137 10.18 7.58 -3.18
CA LYS A 137 10.38 6.14 -3.41
C LYS A 137 9.92 5.66 -4.80
N ARG A 138 9.14 6.46 -5.53
CA ARG A 138 8.65 6.17 -6.88
C ARG A 138 9.71 6.49 -7.93
#